data_AF-A0A971B4C1-F1
#
_entry.id   AF-A0A971B4C1-F1
#
_cell.length_a   1.000
_cell.length_b   1.000
_cell.length_c   1.000
_cell.angle_alpha   90.00
_cell.angle_beta   90.00
_cell.angle_gamma   90.00
#
_symmetry.space_group_name_H-M   'P 1'
#
loop_
_entity.id
_entity.type
_entity.pdbx_description
1 polymer ?
#
loop_
_entity_poly.entity_id
_entity_poly.type
_entity_poly.pdbx_seq_one_letter_code
_entity_poly.pdbx_strand_id
1 'polypeptide(L)'
;MPAKQFPEEAAIFLEAMCAGSSAIQRFAFGKVGAVQAPRSRSLHEIEGENVFFTLKVVDQSERIGRILGIAENIRPLRAGRQTAAGRRGILPIEQVDLKHELWRLDFREHDVYLLVDRSDPDLVERIRSDPAVYAMLYPEIVRRILTQAIDENVDVEEDDDRWSVLWLRFGRSLHPDRETPPGLDDSEEEQAEWVDEVIQAFCERHSLRQAYLAATHGRNGGDS
;
A
#
# COMPACT_ATOMS: atom_id res chain seq x y z
N MET A 1 -25.58 -15.25 6.60
CA MET A 1 -24.97 -16.43 5.96
C MET A 1 -24.53 -17.39 7.05
N PRO A 2 -24.91 -18.69 7.05
CA PRO A 2 -24.34 -19.64 8.00
C PRO A 2 -22.83 -19.75 7.75
N ALA A 3 -22.01 -19.72 8.80
CA ALA A 3 -20.57 -19.91 8.67
C ALA A 3 -20.31 -21.28 8.03
N LYS A 4 -19.53 -21.31 6.94
CA LYS A 4 -19.07 -22.56 6.34
C LYS A 4 -18.26 -23.31 7.41
N GLN A 5 -18.81 -24.42 7.89
CA GLN A 5 -18.15 -25.22 8.93
C GLN A 5 -17.22 -26.23 8.25
N PHE A 6 -15.91 -26.08 8.45
CA PHE A 6 -14.92 -27.04 7.94
C PHE A 6 -14.76 -28.23 8.90
N PRO A 7 -14.39 -29.44 8.42
CA PRO A 7 -14.11 -30.58 9.28
C PRO A 7 -12.99 -30.29 10.27
N GLU A 8 -13.14 -30.70 11.53
CA GLU A 8 -12.15 -30.45 12.58
C GLU A 8 -10.76 -31.01 12.26
N GLU A 9 -10.71 -32.11 11.50
CA GLU A 9 -9.49 -32.80 11.11
C GLU A 9 -8.77 -32.16 9.91
N ALA A 10 -9.40 -31.20 9.22
CA ALA A 10 -8.81 -30.55 8.06
C ALA A 10 -7.58 -29.70 8.47
N ALA A 11 -6.51 -29.81 7.70
CA ALA A 11 -5.26 -29.10 7.95
C ALA A 11 -5.36 -27.64 7.48
N ILE A 12 -4.73 -26.74 8.24
CA ILE A 12 -4.63 -25.32 7.90
C ILE A 12 -3.21 -25.00 7.45
N PHE A 13 -3.08 -24.41 6.26
CA PHE A 13 -1.82 -23.91 5.74
C PHE A 13 -1.91 -22.41 5.46
N LEU A 14 -0.84 -21.69 5.80
CA LEU A 14 -0.64 -20.31 5.40
C LEU A 14 0.59 -20.25 4.48
N GLU A 15 0.42 -19.80 3.26
CA GLU A 15 1.49 -19.68 2.27
C GLU A 15 1.84 -18.21 2.07
N ALA A 16 3.12 -17.87 2.24
CA ALA A 16 3.66 -16.55 1.95
C ALA A 16 4.21 -16.49 0.53
N MET A 17 3.90 -15.41 -0.18
CA MET A 17 4.36 -15.14 -1.54
C MET A 17 4.80 -13.67 -1.63
N CYS A 18 5.70 -13.33 -2.56
CA CYS A 18 6.09 -11.95 -2.83
C CYS A 18 5.89 -11.61 -4.31
N ALA A 19 5.43 -10.39 -4.58
CA ALA A 19 5.32 -9.89 -5.94
C ALA A 19 6.70 -9.96 -6.64
N GLY A 20 6.73 -10.45 -7.88
CA GLY A 20 7.96 -10.62 -8.66
C GLY A 20 8.81 -11.85 -8.31
N SER A 21 8.38 -12.69 -7.37
CA SER A 21 9.06 -13.95 -7.00
C SER A 21 8.13 -15.15 -7.17
N SER A 22 8.70 -16.30 -7.56
CA SER A 22 7.99 -17.59 -7.58
C SER A 22 8.18 -18.39 -6.29
N ALA A 23 8.89 -17.84 -5.30
CA ALA A 23 9.10 -18.51 -4.02
C ALA A 23 7.80 -18.54 -3.20
N ILE A 24 7.53 -19.69 -2.58
CA ILE A 24 6.37 -19.91 -1.72
C ILE A 24 6.86 -20.53 -0.41
N GLN A 25 6.71 -19.82 0.70
CA GLN A 25 7.03 -20.35 2.03
C GLN A 25 5.74 -20.77 2.74
N ARG A 26 5.61 -22.06 3.07
CA ARG A 26 4.39 -22.61 3.70
C ARG A 26 4.57 -22.82 5.19
N PHE A 27 3.56 -22.43 5.95
CA PHE A 27 3.43 -22.64 7.38
C PHE A 27 2.23 -23.54 7.68
N ALA A 28 2.44 -24.59 8.47
CA ALA A 28 1.35 -25.41 9.01
C ALA A 28 0.80 -24.77 10.28
N PHE A 29 -0.51 -24.55 10.34
CA PHE A 29 -1.23 -23.93 11.46
C PHE A 29 -2.08 -24.93 12.25
N GLY A 30 -1.72 -26.22 12.18
CA GLY A 30 -2.48 -27.30 12.81
C GLY A 30 -3.74 -27.65 12.04
N LYS A 31 -4.79 -28.01 12.77
CA LYS A 31 -6.09 -28.44 12.22
C LYS A 31 -7.20 -27.46 12.60
N VAL A 32 -8.34 -27.52 11.91
CA VAL A 32 -9.50 -26.66 12.23
C VAL A 32 -9.95 -26.81 13.68
N GLY A 33 -10.01 -28.02 14.21
CA GLY A 33 -10.38 -28.28 15.62
C GLY A 33 -9.27 -27.96 16.63
N ALA A 34 -8.05 -27.74 16.16
CA ALA A 34 -6.87 -27.52 17.01
C ALA A 34 -5.87 -26.59 16.30
N VAL A 35 -6.25 -25.32 16.15
CA VAL A 35 -5.42 -24.32 15.49
C VAL A 35 -4.18 -24.07 16.34
N GLN A 36 -3.00 -24.28 15.75
CA GLN A 36 -1.73 -24.11 16.43
C GLN A 36 -0.74 -23.39 15.51
N ALA A 37 -0.44 -22.13 15.84
CA ALA A 37 0.55 -21.37 15.11
C ALA A 37 1.95 -22.01 15.27
N PRO A 38 2.77 -22.07 14.21
CA PRO A 38 4.13 -22.57 14.30
C PRO A 38 4.99 -21.65 15.17
N ARG A 39 5.98 -22.23 15.86
CA ARG A 39 6.87 -21.51 16.78
C ARG A 39 7.66 -20.40 16.07
N SER A 40 8.16 -20.68 14.87
CA SER A 40 8.80 -19.68 14.00
C SER A 40 7.85 -19.30 12.88
N ARG A 41 7.74 -17.99 12.63
CA ARG A 41 6.93 -17.38 11.56
C ARG A 41 7.78 -16.42 10.72
N SER A 42 9.10 -16.57 10.80
CA SER A 42 10.05 -15.77 10.04
C SER A 42 10.05 -16.21 8.57
N LEU A 43 10.05 -15.21 7.68
CA LEU A 43 10.14 -15.42 6.24
C LEU A 43 11.62 -15.45 5.86
N HIS A 44 12.10 -16.61 5.43
CA HIS A 44 13.49 -16.85 5.06
C HIS A 44 13.65 -17.24 3.59
N GLU A 45 12.59 -17.77 2.99
CA GLU A 45 12.55 -18.17 1.57
C GLU A 45 11.96 -17.06 0.69
N ILE A 46 11.42 -16.00 1.30
CA ILE A 46 10.82 -14.86 0.62
C ILE A 46 11.74 -13.65 0.77
N GLU A 47 12.26 -13.18 -0.36
CA GLU A 47 13.00 -11.93 -0.47
C GLU A 47 12.08 -10.85 -1.05
N GLY A 48 11.92 -9.72 -0.36
CA GLY A 48 11.13 -8.58 -0.84
C GLY A 48 10.21 -7.97 0.22
N GLU A 49 9.80 -6.72 0.00
CA GLU A 49 8.93 -6.00 0.93
C GLU A 49 7.44 -6.34 0.70
N ASN A 50 7.06 -6.78 -0.50
CA ASN A 50 5.67 -6.97 -0.93
C ASN A 50 5.11 -8.38 -0.72
N VAL A 51 5.06 -8.80 0.54
CA VAL A 51 4.53 -10.10 0.95
C VAL A 51 3.01 -10.09 1.09
N PHE A 52 2.36 -11.12 0.55
CA PHE A 52 0.95 -11.46 0.75
C PHE A 52 0.82 -12.95 1.07
N PHE A 53 -0.31 -13.32 1.68
CA PHE A 53 -0.55 -14.68 2.16
C PHE A 53 -1.80 -15.29 1.53
N THR A 54 -1.76 -16.61 1.37
CA THR A 54 -2.92 -17.43 1.04
C THR A 54 -3.17 -18.42 2.17
N LEU A 55 -4.37 -18.40 2.74
CA LEU A 55 -4.83 -19.39 3.72
C LEU A 55 -5.55 -20.52 2.99
N LYS A 56 -5.18 -21.76 3.27
CA LYS A 56 -5.79 -22.98 2.71
C LYS A 56 -6.27 -23.88 3.83
N VAL A 57 -7.51 -24.36 3.72
CA VAL A 57 -8.04 -25.47 4.51
C VAL A 57 -8.06 -26.71 3.63
N VAL A 58 -7.35 -27.76 4.03
CA VAL A 58 -7.09 -28.94 3.19
C VAL A 58 -7.52 -30.21 3.91
N ASP A 59 -8.35 -31.01 3.25
CA ASP A 59 -8.61 -32.38 3.65
C ASP A 59 -7.45 -33.26 3.20
N GLN A 60 -6.81 -33.97 4.14
CA GLN A 60 -5.69 -34.86 3.88
C GLN A 60 -6.04 -36.33 4.18
N SER A 61 -7.32 -36.67 4.28
CA SER A 61 -7.77 -38.06 4.49
C SER A 61 -7.41 -38.99 3.33
N GLU A 62 -7.27 -38.44 2.12
CA GLU A 62 -6.84 -39.16 0.92
C GLU A 62 -5.36 -38.89 0.56
N ARG A 63 -4.81 -39.73 -0.33
CA ARG A 63 -3.42 -39.60 -0.82
C ARG A 63 -3.15 -38.25 -1.50
N ILE A 64 -4.16 -37.68 -2.14
CA ILE A 64 -4.11 -36.36 -2.77
C ILE A 64 -5.01 -35.46 -1.93
N GLY A 65 -4.40 -34.51 -1.22
CA GLY A 65 -5.16 -33.60 -0.38
C GLY A 65 -6.08 -32.70 -1.21
N ARG A 66 -7.31 -32.49 -0.73
CA ARG A 66 -8.33 -31.66 -1.38
C ARG A 66 -8.45 -30.31 -0.67
N ILE A 67 -8.40 -29.21 -1.41
CA ILE A 67 -8.67 -27.87 -0.87
C ILE A 67 -10.18 -27.75 -0.61
N LEU A 68 -10.55 -27.54 0.66
CA LEU A 68 -11.93 -27.31 1.10
C LEU A 68 -12.28 -25.82 1.14
N GLY A 69 -11.29 -24.97 1.41
CA GLY A 69 -11.44 -23.52 1.49
C GLY A 69 -10.14 -22.81 1.20
N ILE A 70 -10.25 -21.64 0.58
CA ILE A 70 -9.12 -20.77 0.25
C ILE A 70 -9.52 -19.32 0.54
N ALA A 71 -8.57 -18.57 1.10
CA ALA A 71 -8.62 -17.12 1.17
C ALA A 71 -7.27 -16.59 0.66
N GLU A 72 -7.32 -15.88 -0.45
CA GLU A 72 -6.13 -15.36 -1.15
C GLU A 72 -5.92 -13.88 -0.81
N ASN A 73 -4.75 -13.34 -1.18
CA ASN A 73 -4.43 -11.92 -1.00
C ASN A 73 -4.55 -11.40 0.43
N ILE A 74 -4.36 -12.27 1.44
CA ILE A 74 -4.31 -11.86 2.85
C ILE A 74 -3.04 -11.04 3.05
N ARG A 75 -3.18 -9.73 3.19
CA ARG A 75 -2.02 -8.87 3.42
C ARG A 75 -1.68 -8.89 4.91
N PRO A 76 -0.39 -9.08 5.27
CA PRO A 76 0.00 -8.85 6.65
C PRO A 76 -0.31 -7.40 6.98
N LEU A 77 -0.85 -7.17 8.17
CA LEU A 77 -0.79 -5.85 8.78
C LEU A 77 0.70 -5.53 8.96
N ARG A 78 1.30 -4.84 7.99
CA ARG A 78 2.70 -4.44 8.10
C ARG A 78 2.78 -3.50 9.29
N ALA A 79 3.35 -4.00 10.39
CA ALA A 79 4.16 -3.16 11.24
C ALA A 79 5.37 -2.77 10.40
N GLY A 80 5.19 -1.81 9.48
CA GLY A 80 6.31 -1.19 8.80
C GLY A 80 7.29 -0.68 9.87
N ARG A 81 8.55 -0.51 9.50
CA ARG A 81 9.47 0.30 10.32
C ARG A 81 8.72 1.58 10.67
N GLN A 82 8.54 1.85 11.96
CA GLN A 82 7.98 3.12 12.39
C GLN A 82 8.78 4.20 11.66
N THR A 83 8.10 5.01 10.85
CA THR A 83 8.63 6.32 10.50
C THR A 83 8.93 7.06 11.82
N ALA A 84 9.71 8.13 11.82
CA ALA A 84 9.90 8.93 13.05
C ALA A 84 8.55 9.37 13.69
N ALA A 85 7.44 9.28 12.95
CA ALA A 85 6.06 9.53 13.37
C ALA A 85 5.17 8.27 13.57
N GLY A 86 5.71 7.04 13.46
CA GLY A 86 5.01 5.80 13.79
C GLY A 86 3.88 5.35 12.84
N ARG A 87 3.76 5.93 11.64
CA ARG A 87 2.65 5.61 10.70
C ARG A 87 3.12 4.84 9.46
N ARG A 88 2.25 3.92 8.99
CA ARG A 88 2.32 3.22 7.69
C ARG A 88 2.25 4.25 6.56
N GLY A 89 3.11 4.12 5.55
CA GLY A 89 2.95 4.86 4.29
C GLY A 89 1.83 4.22 3.46
N ILE A 90 0.89 5.02 2.97
CA ILE A 90 -0.23 4.57 2.12
C ILE A 90 0.22 4.24 0.68
N LEU A 91 1.43 4.64 0.29
CA LEU A 91 1.98 4.45 -1.05
C LEU A 91 3.22 3.52 -1.02
N PRO A 92 3.09 2.24 -1.41
CA PRO A 92 4.25 1.36 -1.59
C PRO A 92 5.12 1.80 -2.78
N ILE A 93 6.43 1.51 -2.70
CA ILE A 93 7.41 1.83 -3.75
C ILE A 93 8.02 0.52 -4.27
N GLU A 94 8.09 0.35 -5.59
CA GLU A 94 8.72 -0.80 -6.25
C GLU A 94 9.81 -0.32 -7.23
N GLN A 95 10.97 -0.99 -7.24
CA GLN A 95 12.02 -0.73 -8.23
C GLN A 95 11.83 -1.61 -9.46
N VAL A 96 11.76 -1.01 -10.65
CA VAL A 96 11.56 -1.72 -11.92
C VAL A 96 12.38 -1.08 -13.05
N ASP A 97 12.43 -1.70 -14.23
CA ASP A 97 13.04 -1.09 -15.42
C ASP A 97 12.04 -0.17 -16.13
N LEU A 98 12.16 1.13 -15.92
CA LEU A 98 11.32 2.17 -16.53
C LEU A 98 11.99 2.82 -17.76
N LYS A 99 13.18 2.37 -18.15
CA LYS A 99 13.96 2.85 -19.30
C LYS A 99 14.35 4.32 -19.22
N HIS A 100 13.41 5.22 -19.53
CA HIS A 100 13.65 6.67 -19.64
C HIS A 100 12.81 7.49 -18.65
N GLU A 101 11.86 6.86 -17.94
CA GLU A 101 11.12 7.48 -16.85
C GLU A 101 11.85 7.21 -15.53
N LEU A 102 11.88 8.18 -14.62
CA LEU A 102 12.46 7.98 -13.28
C LEU A 102 11.45 7.35 -12.31
N TRP A 103 10.16 7.61 -12.53
CA TRP A 103 9.08 7.08 -11.72
C TRP A 103 7.76 7.09 -12.50
N ARG A 104 6.83 6.24 -12.08
CA ARG A 104 5.45 6.19 -12.60
C ARG A 104 4.50 5.63 -11.56
N LEU A 105 3.23 6.03 -11.59
CA LEU A 105 2.19 5.36 -10.81
C LEU A 105 1.67 4.13 -11.55
N ASP A 106 1.53 3.03 -10.82
CA ASP A 106 0.96 1.78 -11.31
C ASP A 106 -0.29 1.46 -10.48
N PHE A 107 -1.44 1.71 -11.08
CA PHE A 107 -2.75 1.48 -10.48
C PHE A 107 -3.13 0.02 -10.69
N ARG A 108 -3.25 -0.72 -9.60
CA ARG A 108 -3.70 -2.12 -9.58
C ARG A 108 -5.04 -2.18 -8.88
N GLU A 109 -5.76 -3.29 -9.03
CA GLU A 109 -7.13 -3.44 -8.50
C GLU A 109 -7.27 -3.06 -7.01
N HIS A 110 -6.27 -3.40 -6.18
CA HIS A 110 -6.33 -3.21 -4.73
C HIS A 110 -5.32 -2.19 -4.18
N ASP A 111 -4.42 -1.66 -5.00
CA ASP A 111 -3.29 -0.86 -4.50
C ASP A 111 -2.70 0.03 -5.60
N VAL A 112 -2.03 1.11 -5.20
CA VAL A 112 -1.30 1.99 -6.12
C VAL A 112 0.17 1.93 -5.76
N TYR A 113 1.02 1.64 -6.73
CA TYR A 113 2.47 1.59 -6.53
C TYR A 113 3.14 2.81 -7.14
N LEU A 114 4.09 3.38 -6.41
CA LEU A 114 5.11 4.24 -7.02
C LEU A 114 6.21 3.34 -7.58
N LEU A 115 6.18 3.13 -8.89
CA LEU A 115 7.28 2.49 -9.59
C LEU A 115 8.43 3.49 -9.71
N VAL A 116 9.64 3.06 -9.38
CA VAL A 116 10.87 3.86 -9.45
C VAL A 116 11.87 3.11 -10.33
N ASP A 117 12.57 3.84 -11.18
CA ASP A 117 13.54 3.21 -12.07
C ASP A 117 14.72 2.63 -11.29
N ARG A 118 15.09 1.40 -11.62
CA ARG A 118 16.16 0.66 -10.93
C ARG A 118 17.57 1.11 -11.33
N SER A 119 17.75 1.94 -12.35
CA SER A 119 19.08 2.44 -12.74
C SER A 119 19.66 3.45 -11.76
N ASP A 120 18.80 4.11 -10.95
CA ASP A 120 19.21 4.94 -9.81
C ASP A 120 18.86 4.21 -8.49
N PRO A 121 19.82 3.47 -7.90
CA PRO A 121 19.58 2.69 -6.68
C PRO A 121 19.27 3.56 -5.45
N ASP A 122 19.67 4.83 -5.45
CA ASP A 122 19.49 5.76 -4.33
C ASP A 122 18.18 6.54 -4.42
N LEU A 123 17.48 6.49 -5.57
CA LEU A 123 16.27 7.28 -5.80
C LEU A 123 15.15 6.95 -4.81
N VAL A 124 14.98 5.68 -4.44
CA VAL A 124 13.97 5.27 -3.45
C VAL A 124 14.24 5.92 -2.09
N GLU A 125 15.50 5.94 -1.66
CA GLU A 125 15.88 6.56 -0.39
C GLU A 125 15.69 8.08 -0.47
N ARG A 126 16.11 8.70 -1.58
CA ARG A 126 15.91 10.15 -1.82
C ARG A 126 14.44 10.54 -1.82
N ILE A 127 13.56 9.74 -2.43
CA ILE A 127 12.10 9.96 -2.38
C ILE A 127 11.59 9.94 -0.93
N ARG A 128 12.15 9.09 -0.08
CA ARG A 128 11.72 8.93 1.31
C ARG A 128 12.30 9.99 2.25
N SER A 129 13.51 10.47 2.00
CA SER A 129 14.26 11.26 2.99
C SER A 129 14.86 12.58 2.50
N ASP A 130 15.00 12.81 1.18
CA ASP A 130 15.50 14.09 0.64
C ASP A 130 14.36 15.12 0.57
N PRO A 131 14.42 16.22 1.37
CA PRO A 131 13.35 17.21 1.39
C PRO A 131 13.10 17.96 0.10
N ALA A 132 14.12 18.09 -0.75
CA ALA A 132 13.92 18.68 -2.05
C ALA A 132 13.12 17.73 -2.97
N VAL A 133 13.40 16.44 -2.90
CA VAL A 133 12.75 15.42 -3.73
C VAL A 133 11.31 15.19 -3.27
N TYR A 134 11.09 14.87 -2.00
CA TYR A 134 9.74 14.51 -1.55
C TYR A 134 8.77 15.70 -1.62
N ALA A 135 9.24 16.93 -1.37
CA ALA A 135 8.40 18.13 -1.49
C ALA A 135 7.95 18.43 -2.93
N MET A 136 8.73 18.03 -3.94
CA MET A 136 8.35 18.19 -5.35
C MET A 136 7.49 17.03 -5.85
N LEU A 137 7.77 15.80 -5.42
CA LEU A 137 7.08 14.61 -5.96
C LEU A 137 5.73 14.35 -5.30
N TYR A 138 5.64 14.38 -3.97
CA TYR A 138 4.46 13.90 -3.26
C TYR A 138 3.18 14.69 -3.53
N PRO A 139 3.17 16.03 -3.62
CA PRO A 139 1.94 16.77 -3.94
C PRO A 139 1.32 16.30 -5.26
N GLU A 140 2.15 16.08 -6.27
CA GLU A 140 1.67 15.63 -7.59
C GLU A 140 1.24 14.16 -7.59
N ILE A 141 1.95 13.31 -6.85
CA ILE A 141 1.55 11.91 -6.68
C ILE A 141 0.18 11.82 -6.00
N VAL A 142 0.00 12.50 -4.86
CA VAL A 142 -1.27 12.48 -4.12
C VAL A 142 -2.39 13.05 -5.00
N ARG A 143 -2.13 14.14 -5.72
CA ARG A 143 -3.09 14.76 -6.64
C ARG A 143 -3.60 13.75 -7.67
N ARG A 144 -2.69 13.11 -8.40
CA ARG A 144 -3.05 12.13 -9.44
C ARG A 144 -3.84 10.95 -8.90
N ILE A 145 -3.45 10.45 -7.72
CA ILE A 145 -4.15 9.33 -7.10
C ILE A 145 -5.56 9.74 -6.69
N LEU A 146 -5.75 10.91 -6.08
CA LEU A 146 -7.08 11.39 -5.69
C LEU A 146 -7.98 11.63 -6.89
N THR A 147 -7.47 12.28 -7.95
CA THR A 147 -8.21 12.48 -9.19
C THR A 147 -8.66 11.16 -9.78
N GLN A 148 -7.76 10.18 -9.92
CA GLN A 148 -8.15 8.87 -10.44
C GLN A 148 -9.07 8.11 -9.48
N ALA A 149 -8.96 8.32 -8.16
CA ALA A 149 -9.85 7.68 -7.19
C ALA A 149 -11.29 8.19 -7.30
N ILE A 150 -11.48 9.47 -7.63
CA ILE A 150 -12.79 10.06 -7.92
C ILE A 150 -13.37 9.40 -9.19
N ASP A 151 -12.55 9.20 -10.22
CA ASP A 151 -12.96 8.56 -11.48
C ASP A 151 -13.46 7.11 -11.30
N GLU A 152 -12.97 6.39 -10.27
CA GLU A 152 -13.43 5.04 -9.93
C GLU A 152 -14.87 5.01 -9.36
N ASN A 153 -15.44 6.17 -9.00
CA ASN A 153 -16.82 6.35 -8.54
C ASN A 153 -17.25 5.36 -7.44
N VAL A 154 -16.38 5.17 -6.44
CA VAL A 154 -16.59 4.23 -5.33
C VAL A 154 -17.31 4.91 -4.18
N ASP A 155 -18.07 4.14 -3.40
CA ASP A 155 -18.63 4.61 -2.14
C ASP A 155 -17.53 4.62 -1.05
N VAL A 156 -17.17 5.81 -0.57
CA VAL A 156 -16.14 6.01 0.47
C VAL A 156 -16.54 5.40 1.83
N GLU A 157 -17.83 5.13 2.05
CA GLU A 157 -18.33 4.50 3.27
C GLU A 157 -18.36 2.96 3.18
N GLU A 158 -18.15 2.38 2.00
CA GLU A 158 -18.07 0.92 1.83
C GLU A 158 -16.90 0.33 2.62
N ASP A 159 -17.12 -0.76 3.37
CA ASP A 159 -16.04 -1.47 4.08
C ASP A 159 -15.20 -2.28 3.08
N ASP A 160 -14.41 -1.55 2.30
CA ASP A 160 -13.61 -2.03 1.19
C ASP A 160 -12.16 -1.53 1.29
N ASP A 161 -11.24 -2.43 0.95
CA ASP A 161 -9.79 -2.22 0.97
C ASP A 161 -9.23 -1.81 -0.41
N ARG A 162 -10.09 -1.56 -1.41
CA ARG A 162 -9.69 -0.98 -2.71
C ARG A 162 -8.92 0.32 -2.50
N TRP A 163 -7.90 0.52 -3.34
CA TRP A 163 -7.03 1.69 -3.22
C TRP A 163 -7.82 3.00 -3.31
N SER A 164 -8.81 3.10 -4.19
CA SER A 164 -9.61 4.31 -4.38
C SER A 164 -10.36 4.68 -3.10
N VAL A 165 -11.02 3.72 -2.44
CA VAL A 165 -11.71 3.92 -1.15
C VAL A 165 -10.72 4.40 -0.08
N LEU A 166 -9.57 3.74 0.05
CA LEU A 166 -8.55 4.10 1.03
C LEU A 166 -7.97 5.50 0.80
N TRP A 167 -7.72 5.87 -0.45
CA TRP A 167 -7.16 7.18 -0.82
C TRP A 167 -8.19 8.31 -0.69
N LEU A 168 -9.46 8.07 -1.02
CA LEU A 168 -10.55 9.04 -0.78
C LEU A 168 -10.76 9.27 0.72
N ARG A 169 -10.71 8.21 1.55
CA ARG A 169 -10.74 8.33 3.03
C ARG A 169 -9.54 9.12 3.55
N PHE A 170 -8.36 8.90 2.98
CA PHE A 170 -7.16 9.67 3.32
C PHE A 170 -7.32 11.14 2.94
N GLY A 171 -7.81 11.44 1.74
CA GLY A 171 -8.08 12.82 1.30
C GLY A 171 -9.08 13.53 2.20
N ARG A 172 -10.21 12.89 2.52
CA ARG A 172 -11.18 13.41 3.51
C ARG A 172 -10.55 13.64 4.89
N SER A 173 -9.59 12.82 5.29
CA SER A 173 -8.89 13.00 6.58
C SER A 173 -7.94 14.21 6.59
N LEU A 174 -7.56 14.71 5.43
CA LEU A 174 -6.70 15.88 5.22
C LEU A 174 -7.51 17.15 4.92
N HIS A 175 -8.66 17.02 4.27
CA HIS A 175 -9.53 18.15 3.92
C HIS A 175 -9.78 19.04 5.15
N PRO A 176 -9.65 20.38 5.03
CA PRO A 176 -9.80 21.29 6.17
C PRO A 176 -11.08 21.07 6.98
N ASP A 177 -12.20 20.92 6.25
CA ASP A 177 -13.53 20.73 6.85
C ASP A 177 -14.00 19.27 6.88
N ARG A 178 -13.14 18.31 6.54
CA ARG A 178 -13.48 16.87 6.42
C ARG A 178 -14.64 16.59 5.46
N GLU A 179 -14.74 17.40 4.41
CA GLU A 179 -15.77 17.26 3.39
C GLU A 179 -15.71 15.90 2.71
N THR A 180 -16.87 15.37 2.37
CA THR A 180 -16.98 14.12 1.61
C THR A 180 -16.35 14.34 0.23
N PRO A 181 -15.54 13.39 -0.27
CA PRO A 181 -15.01 13.49 -1.62
C PRO A 181 -16.15 13.59 -2.66
N PRO A 182 -15.98 14.40 -3.71
CA PRO A 182 -16.96 14.50 -4.78
C PRO A 182 -17.02 13.19 -5.57
N GLY A 183 -18.19 12.92 -6.14
CA GLY A 183 -18.46 11.80 -7.05
C GLY A 183 -18.44 12.23 -8.52
N LEU A 184 -18.76 11.28 -9.41
CA LEU A 184 -18.84 11.55 -10.86
C LEU A 184 -19.98 12.48 -11.27
N ASP A 185 -21.02 12.62 -10.44
CA ASP A 185 -22.16 13.49 -10.73
C ASP A 185 -21.88 14.98 -10.39
N ASP A 186 -20.80 15.25 -9.64
CA ASP A 186 -20.33 16.59 -9.33
C ASP A 186 -19.54 17.18 -10.52
N SER A 187 -19.40 18.50 -10.56
CA SER A 187 -18.69 19.18 -11.65
C SER A 187 -17.18 18.95 -11.59
N GLU A 188 -16.51 19.01 -12.75
CA GLU A 188 -15.04 18.96 -12.82
C GLU A 188 -14.36 20.06 -11.97
N GLU A 189 -15.04 21.20 -11.80
CA GLU A 189 -14.57 22.31 -10.96
C GLU A 189 -14.62 21.94 -9.47
N GLU A 190 -15.73 21.38 -8.99
CA GLU A 190 -15.86 20.90 -7.60
C GLU A 190 -14.87 19.77 -7.30
N GLN A 191 -14.67 18.85 -8.26
CA GLN A 191 -13.65 17.80 -8.14
C GLN A 191 -12.23 18.36 -8.03
N ALA A 192 -11.89 19.34 -8.87
CA ALA A 192 -10.57 19.96 -8.85
C ALA A 192 -10.33 20.77 -7.57
N GLU A 193 -11.33 21.53 -7.12
CA GLU A 193 -11.28 22.34 -5.90
C GLU A 193 -11.05 21.47 -4.67
N TRP A 194 -11.83 20.39 -4.50
CA TRP A 194 -11.65 19.45 -3.38
C TRP A 194 -10.23 18.85 -3.36
N VAL A 195 -9.71 18.43 -4.53
CA VAL A 195 -8.34 17.91 -4.62
C VAL A 195 -7.32 19.00 -4.25
N ASP A 196 -7.49 20.23 -4.74
CA ASP A 196 -6.59 21.35 -4.42
C ASP A 196 -6.55 21.68 -2.93
N GLU A 197 -7.70 21.70 -2.26
CA GLU A 197 -7.77 21.92 -0.81
C GLU A 197 -7.07 20.82 -0.02
N VAL A 198 -7.27 19.56 -0.41
CA VAL A 198 -6.57 18.41 0.19
C VAL A 198 -5.06 18.53 -0.02
N ILE A 199 -4.60 18.93 -1.20
CA ILE A 199 -3.17 19.11 -1.49
C ILE A 199 -2.57 20.27 -0.70
N GLN A 200 -3.28 21.39 -0.56
CA GLN A 200 -2.82 22.50 0.29
C GLN A 200 -2.66 22.04 1.74
N ALA A 201 -3.68 21.38 2.30
CA ALA A 201 -3.62 20.84 3.66
C ALA A 201 -2.51 19.80 3.83
N PHE A 202 -2.28 18.93 2.84
CA PHE A 202 -1.15 18.00 2.82
C PHE A 202 0.20 18.75 2.86
N CYS A 203 0.36 19.75 2.00
CA CYS A 203 1.60 20.52 1.90
C CYS A 203 1.91 21.27 3.21
N GLU A 204 0.90 21.87 3.83
CA GLU A 204 1.01 22.58 5.10
C GLU A 204 1.34 21.63 6.26
N ARG A 205 0.58 20.54 6.39
CA ARG A 205 0.77 19.52 7.45
C ARG A 205 2.19 18.95 7.46
N HIS A 206 2.79 18.80 6.29
CA HIS A 206 4.14 18.26 6.12
C HIS A 206 5.21 19.34 5.92
N SER A 207 4.84 20.63 6.00
CA SER A 207 5.72 21.78 5.85
C SER A 207 6.62 21.70 4.60
N LEU A 208 6.07 21.19 3.49
CA LEU A 208 6.84 20.79 2.30
C LEU A 208 7.67 21.95 1.73
N ARG A 209 7.06 23.13 1.63
CA ARG A 209 7.73 24.34 1.14
C ARG A 209 8.91 24.72 2.01
N GLN A 210 8.76 24.70 3.34
CA GLN A 210 9.83 25.04 4.27
C GLN A 210 10.97 24.02 4.19
N ALA A 211 10.62 22.73 4.13
CA ALA A 211 11.57 21.63 4.01
C ALA A 211 12.40 21.72 2.71
N TYR A 212 11.74 22.01 1.59
CA TYR A 212 12.39 22.26 0.30
C TYR A 212 13.36 23.45 0.36
N LEU A 213 12.91 24.60 0.89
CA LEU A 213 13.74 25.81 0.98
C LEU A 213 14.98 25.57 1.86
N ALA A 214 14.82 24.89 3.00
CA ALA A 214 15.94 24.56 3.88
C ALA A 214 16.97 23.65 3.19
N ALA A 215 16.52 22.61 2.48
CA ALA A 215 17.40 21.67 1.79
C ALA A 215 18.16 22.29 0.60
N THR A 216 17.55 23.26 -0.08
CA THR A 216 18.14 23.90 -1.28
C THR A 216 19.00 25.11 -0.95
N HIS A 217 18.61 25.94 0.03
CA HIS A 217 19.38 27.13 0.42
C HIS A 217 20.52 26.80 1.39
N GLY A 218 20.38 25.76 2.22
CA GLY A 218 21.47 25.30 3.10
C GLY A 218 22.66 24.69 2.34
N ARG A 219 22.45 24.20 1.11
CA ARG A 219 23.51 23.64 0.24
C ARG A 219 24.42 24.71 -0.40
N ASN A 220 23.92 25.93 -0.59
CA ASN A 220 24.66 27.01 -1.27
C ASN A 220 25.55 27.86 -0.34
N GLY A 221 25.53 27.62 0.98
CA GLY A 221 26.33 28.36 1.96
C GLY A 221 27.59 27.64 2.45
N GLY A 222 27.94 26.49 1.87
CA GLY A 222 29.00 25.59 2.36
C GLY A 222 30.36 25.67 1.65
N ASP A 223 30.46 26.37 0.51
CA ASP A 223 31.73 26.57 -0.21
C ASP A 223 31.95 28.07 -0.44
N SER A 224 32.58 28.74 0.52
CA SER A 224 33.25 30.04 0.37
C SER A 224 34.29 30.23 1.48
#